data_AF-A0A242N1G1-F1
#
_entry.id   AF-A0A242N1G1-F1
#
_cell.length_a   1.000
_cell.length_b   1.000
_cell.length_c   1.000
_cell.angle_alpha   90.00
_cell.angle_beta   90.00
_cell.angle_gamma   90.00
#
_symmetry.space_group_name_H-M   'P 1'
#
loop_
_entity.id
_entity.type
_entity.pdbx_description
1 polymer ?
#
loop_
_entity_poly.entity_id
_entity_poly.type
_entity_poly.pdbx_seq_one_letter_code
_entity_poly.pdbx_strand_id
1 'polypeptide(L)'
;MKSLRQIAYGLGLIAALVAGSAGASVTVGGTRVVYPLENREMTVKLTNDRSEPSLVQVWMDKGNAAAKPGEASAPFVLTPPIFRMDAGKSQTLRMMYTGDALPQDRESVFWLNVLDVPPKTAKDSDVNTLQFAFRTRIKVFARPKGLPGTADEAPAKVTWKLVPAVDNKGYEVKATNPTAYYVSFSNINVVGSGQTFSNDIGGMVEPHGSAQFPIKNMKTAPANARVKFSTISDFGGAVSLDAPLAP
;
A
#
# COMPACT_ATOMS: atom_id res chain seq x y z
N MET A 1 -36.54 39.68 1.49
CA MET A 1 -35.10 39.33 1.65
C MET A 1 -34.85 38.18 2.63
N LYS A 2 -35.51 38.10 3.80
CA LYS A 2 -35.35 36.96 4.73
C LYS A 2 -35.85 35.62 4.18
N SER A 3 -36.95 35.61 3.42
CA SER A 3 -37.52 34.41 2.78
C SER A 3 -36.62 33.79 1.71
N LEU A 4 -35.98 34.62 0.85
CA LEU A 4 -35.03 34.11 -0.17
C LEU A 4 -33.78 33.46 0.45
N ARG A 5 -33.29 33.99 1.57
CA ARG A 5 -32.17 33.38 2.30
C ARG A 5 -32.55 32.02 2.88
N GLN A 6 -33.75 31.87 3.45
CA GLN A 6 -34.23 30.60 3.99
C GLN A 6 -34.43 29.54 2.89
N ILE A 7 -34.90 29.93 1.71
CA ILE A 7 -35.03 29.04 0.55
C ILE A 7 -33.65 28.59 0.04
N ALA A 8 -32.67 29.51 -0.01
CA ALA A 8 -31.30 29.18 -0.40
C ALA A 8 -30.61 28.22 0.58
N TYR A 9 -30.81 28.41 1.90
CA TYR A 9 -30.31 27.47 2.92
C TYR A 9 -31.00 26.10 2.82
N GLY A 10 -32.30 26.07 2.53
CA GLY A 10 -33.06 24.82 2.31
C GLY A 10 -32.57 24.04 1.09
N LEU A 11 -32.33 24.73 -0.04
CA LEU A 11 -31.77 24.12 -1.26
C LEU A 11 -30.33 23.62 -1.06
N GLY A 12 -29.51 24.34 -0.28
CA GLY A 12 -28.16 23.91 0.06
C GLY A 12 -28.14 22.63 0.93
N LEU A 13 -29.06 22.51 1.88
CA LEU A 13 -29.18 21.31 2.73
C LEU A 13 -29.63 20.09 1.92
N ILE A 14 -30.55 20.27 0.97
CA ILE A 14 -31.03 19.20 0.08
C ILE A 14 -29.91 18.75 -0.87
N ALA A 15 -29.11 19.67 -1.42
CA ALA A 15 -27.98 19.32 -2.28
C ALA A 15 -26.88 18.52 -1.54
N ALA A 16 -26.65 18.80 -0.25
CA ALA A 16 -25.71 18.05 0.58
C ALA A 16 -26.21 16.63 0.92
N LEU A 17 -27.52 16.41 1.00
CA LEU A 17 -28.13 15.10 1.21
C LEU A 17 -28.16 14.21 -0.04
N VAL A 18 -27.90 14.79 -1.22
CA VAL A 18 -27.82 14.09 -2.52
C VAL A 18 -26.37 13.82 -2.94
N ALA A 19 -25.39 14.09 -2.07
CA ALA A 19 -24.02 13.60 -2.26
C ALA A 19 -24.04 12.06 -2.23
N GLY A 20 -24.14 11.44 -3.41
CA GLY A 20 -24.27 10.00 -3.57
C GLY A 20 -23.14 9.26 -2.86
N SER A 21 -23.48 8.11 -2.28
CA SER A 21 -22.48 7.15 -1.82
C SER A 21 -21.59 6.78 -3.00
N ALA A 22 -20.33 7.23 -2.99
CA ALA A 22 -19.33 6.74 -3.92
C ALA A 22 -19.21 5.22 -3.70
N GLY A 23 -19.67 4.43 -4.66
CA GLY A 23 -19.62 2.98 -4.59
C GLY A 23 -18.17 2.52 -4.57
N ALA A 24 -17.70 2.05 -3.43
CA ALA A 24 -16.37 1.46 -3.29
C ALA A 24 -16.26 0.21 -4.16
N SER A 25 -15.13 0.05 -4.85
CA SER A 25 -14.76 -1.13 -5.65
C SER A 25 -14.69 -2.40 -4.80
N VAL A 26 -14.31 -3.52 -5.40
CA VAL A 26 -13.91 -4.71 -4.62
C VAL A 26 -12.78 -4.32 -3.65
N THR A 27 -13.00 -4.52 -2.35
CA THR A 27 -12.06 -4.25 -1.27
C THR A 27 -11.37 -5.52 -0.81
N VAL A 28 -10.10 -5.39 -0.41
CA VAL A 28 -9.33 -6.47 0.22
C VAL A 28 -9.40 -6.26 1.73
N GLY A 29 -9.61 -7.33 2.51
CA GLY A 29 -9.76 -7.27 3.97
C GLY A 29 -8.54 -6.79 4.77
N GLY A 30 -7.48 -6.34 4.09
CA GLY A 30 -6.27 -5.77 4.67
C GLY A 30 -5.44 -5.05 3.61
N THR A 31 -4.50 -4.21 4.05
CA THR A 31 -3.60 -3.44 3.17
C THR A 31 -2.30 -4.18 2.83
N ARG A 32 -2.09 -5.35 3.47
CA ARG A 32 -0.97 -6.26 3.26
C ARG A 32 -1.31 -7.65 3.79
N VAL A 33 -0.53 -8.64 3.40
CA VAL A 33 -0.61 -10.01 3.93
C VAL A 33 0.75 -10.39 4.51
N VAL A 34 0.77 -10.97 5.70
CA VAL A 34 1.94 -11.68 6.22
C VAL A 34 1.65 -13.16 6.06
N TYR A 35 2.51 -13.86 5.33
CA TYR A 35 2.43 -15.30 5.07
C TYR A 35 3.57 -15.99 5.84
N PRO A 36 3.30 -16.59 7.01
CA PRO A 36 4.27 -17.44 7.70
C PRO A 36 4.58 -18.66 6.83
N LEU A 37 5.86 -18.93 6.55
CA LEU A 37 6.26 -20.01 5.63
C LEU A 37 6.01 -21.42 6.19
N GLU A 38 5.79 -21.55 7.50
CA GLU A 38 5.34 -22.79 8.13
C GLU A 38 3.87 -23.12 7.80
N ASN A 39 3.09 -22.15 7.32
CA ASN A 39 1.69 -22.38 6.98
C ASN A 39 1.59 -22.96 5.56
N ARG A 40 0.76 -23.98 5.41
CA ARG A 40 0.45 -24.57 4.10
C ARG A 40 -0.35 -23.62 3.21
N GLU A 41 -1.22 -22.83 3.82
CA GLU A 41 -2.10 -21.89 3.14
C GLU A 41 -2.52 -20.75 4.06
N MET A 42 -2.92 -19.65 3.45
CA MET A 42 -3.55 -18.51 4.10
C MET A 42 -4.77 -18.08 3.30
N THR A 43 -5.71 -17.39 3.95
CA THR A 43 -6.91 -16.86 3.30
C THR A 43 -6.92 -15.35 3.29
N VAL A 44 -7.38 -14.76 2.18
CA VAL A 44 -7.61 -13.32 2.04
C VAL A 44 -9.08 -13.10 1.72
N LYS A 45 -9.78 -12.32 2.52
CA LYS A 45 -11.18 -11.97 2.26
C LYS A 45 -11.25 -10.79 1.31
N LEU A 46 -12.10 -10.91 0.30
CA LEU A 46 -12.50 -9.82 -0.59
C LEU A 46 -13.98 -9.51 -0.38
N THR A 47 -14.38 -8.26 -0.54
CA THR A 47 -15.79 -7.84 -0.48
C THR A 47 -16.11 -6.94 -1.66
N ASN A 48 -17.23 -7.18 -2.33
CA ASN A 48 -17.75 -6.27 -3.33
C ASN A 48 -18.74 -5.31 -2.67
N ASP A 49 -18.27 -4.10 -2.35
CA ASP A 49 -19.07 -3.08 -1.69
C ASP A 49 -19.97 -2.29 -2.66
N ARG A 50 -19.97 -2.65 -3.96
CA ARG A 50 -20.87 -2.07 -4.97
C ARG A 50 -22.26 -2.72 -4.95
N SER A 51 -23.21 -1.97 -5.51
CA SER A 51 -24.55 -2.46 -5.86
C SER A 51 -24.59 -3.28 -7.15
N GLU A 52 -23.47 -3.42 -7.84
CA GLU A 52 -23.30 -4.09 -9.13
C GLU A 52 -22.35 -5.28 -8.97
N PRO A 53 -22.48 -6.36 -9.76
CA PRO A 53 -21.51 -7.45 -9.75
C PRO A 53 -20.11 -6.98 -10.21
N SER A 54 -19.11 -7.82 -10.01
CA SER A 54 -17.75 -7.65 -10.52
C SER A 54 -17.23 -8.96 -11.08
N LEU A 55 -16.46 -8.91 -12.16
CA LEU A 55 -15.52 -9.98 -12.49
C LEU A 55 -14.18 -9.65 -11.84
N VAL A 56 -13.75 -10.53 -10.94
CA VAL A 56 -12.48 -10.38 -10.21
C VAL A 56 -11.44 -11.32 -10.76
N GLN A 57 -10.25 -10.79 -11.04
CA GLN A 57 -9.06 -11.56 -11.38
C GLN A 57 -7.96 -11.31 -10.36
N VAL A 58 -7.26 -12.36 -9.95
CA VAL A 58 -6.20 -12.28 -8.96
C VAL A 58 -4.92 -12.97 -9.44
N TRP A 59 -3.78 -12.35 -9.17
CA TRP A 59 -2.46 -12.90 -9.48
C TRP A 59 -1.38 -12.33 -8.58
N MET A 60 -0.23 -13.01 -8.56
CA MET A 60 0.93 -12.63 -7.75
C MET A 60 2.12 -12.25 -8.63
N ASP A 61 2.83 -11.19 -8.26
CA ASP A 61 4.04 -10.73 -8.96
C ASP A 61 5.24 -10.52 -8.01
N LYS A 62 6.45 -10.47 -8.60
CA LYS A 62 7.75 -10.26 -7.92
C LYS A 62 8.23 -8.80 -7.97
N GLY A 63 7.33 -7.82 -7.93
CA GLY A 63 7.67 -6.40 -7.90
C GLY A 63 7.36 -5.65 -9.19
N ASN A 64 7.08 -6.35 -10.28
CA ASN A 64 6.68 -5.75 -11.55
C ASN A 64 5.23 -5.25 -11.51
N ALA A 65 5.05 -3.95 -11.29
CA ALA A 65 3.73 -3.31 -11.29
C ALA A 65 2.99 -3.41 -12.63
N ALA A 66 3.70 -3.60 -13.75
CA ALA A 66 3.11 -3.78 -15.06
C ALA A 66 2.66 -5.23 -15.35
N ALA A 67 3.02 -6.18 -14.48
CA ALA A 67 2.69 -7.60 -14.66
C ALA A 67 1.18 -7.82 -14.79
N LYS A 68 0.79 -8.57 -15.81
CA LYS A 68 -0.61 -8.93 -16.11
C LYS A 68 -0.99 -10.28 -15.49
N PRO A 69 -2.29 -10.65 -15.44
CA PRO A 69 -2.74 -11.93 -14.88
C PRO A 69 -2.01 -13.17 -15.42
N GLY A 70 -1.65 -13.18 -16.71
CA GLY A 70 -0.89 -14.28 -17.34
C GLY A 70 0.62 -14.26 -17.13
N GLU A 71 1.15 -13.25 -16.44
CA GLU A 71 2.58 -13.04 -16.17
C GLU A 71 2.92 -13.26 -14.69
N ALA A 72 2.09 -14.04 -14.00
CA ALA A 72 2.31 -14.41 -12.61
C ALA A 72 3.67 -15.10 -12.45
N SER A 73 4.51 -14.55 -11.57
CA SER A 73 5.92 -14.95 -11.45
C SER A 73 6.35 -15.25 -10.01
N ALA A 74 5.48 -14.98 -9.04
CA ALA A 74 5.71 -15.26 -7.62
C ALA A 74 5.44 -16.74 -7.30
N PRO A 75 6.09 -17.30 -6.25
CA PRO A 75 5.95 -18.71 -5.86
C PRO A 75 4.65 -18.96 -5.08
N PHE A 76 3.52 -18.49 -5.61
CA PHE A 76 2.23 -18.56 -4.94
C PHE A 76 1.12 -18.91 -5.93
N VAL A 77 0.24 -19.80 -5.49
CA VAL A 77 -1.01 -20.14 -6.18
C VAL A 77 -2.17 -19.47 -5.45
N LEU A 78 -3.06 -18.87 -6.24
CA LEU A 78 -4.28 -18.20 -5.78
C LEU A 78 -5.51 -18.97 -6.28
N THR A 79 -6.47 -19.24 -5.41
CA THR A 79 -7.68 -20.00 -5.77
C THR A 79 -8.96 -19.42 -5.15
N PRO A 80 -10.00 -19.15 -5.96
CA PRO A 80 -10.02 -19.17 -7.43
C PRO A 80 -9.26 -17.98 -8.06
N PRO A 81 -8.62 -18.14 -9.23
CA PRO A 81 -7.86 -17.06 -9.88
C PRO A 81 -8.74 -16.05 -10.63
N ILE A 82 -9.95 -16.46 -11.02
CA ILE A 82 -10.96 -15.62 -11.65
C ILE A 82 -12.35 -16.07 -11.19
N PHE A 83 -13.21 -15.11 -10.86
CA PHE A 83 -14.56 -15.40 -10.38
C PHE A 83 -15.44 -14.16 -10.46
N ARG A 84 -16.76 -14.39 -10.50
CA ARG A 84 -17.75 -13.33 -10.35
C ARG A 84 -18.05 -13.10 -8.88
N MET A 85 -18.09 -11.84 -8.46
CA MET A 85 -18.61 -11.42 -7.15
C MET A 85 -19.90 -10.64 -7.36
N ASP A 86 -21.01 -11.13 -6.81
CA ASP A 86 -22.26 -10.36 -6.82
C ASP A 86 -22.22 -9.18 -5.82
N ALA A 87 -23.17 -8.26 -5.96
CA ALA A 87 -23.28 -7.07 -5.13
C ALA A 87 -23.37 -7.40 -3.63
N GLY A 88 -22.61 -6.70 -2.80
CA GLY A 88 -22.58 -6.88 -1.34
C GLY A 88 -22.05 -8.24 -0.86
N LYS A 89 -21.51 -9.08 -1.75
CA LYS A 89 -20.97 -10.40 -1.39
C LYS A 89 -19.49 -10.34 -1.08
N SER A 90 -19.07 -11.24 -0.20
CA SER A 90 -17.65 -11.51 0.07
C SER A 90 -17.22 -12.83 -0.55
N GLN A 91 -15.97 -12.88 -1.01
CA GLN A 91 -15.30 -14.08 -1.48
C GLN A 91 -14.04 -14.31 -0.65
N THR A 92 -13.75 -15.56 -0.31
CA THR A 92 -12.47 -15.93 0.30
C THR A 92 -11.52 -16.47 -0.76
N LEU A 93 -10.35 -15.86 -0.84
CA LEU A 93 -9.25 -16.27 -1.69
C LEU A 93 -8.28 -17.16 -0.88
N ARG A 94 -7.95 -18.33 -1.40
CA ARG A 94 -6.90 -19.20 -0.83
C ARG A 94 -5.56 -18.87 -1.49
N MET A 95 -4.54 -18.65 -0.68
CA MET A 95 -3.16 -18.39 -1.08
C MET A 95 -2.28 -19.53 -0.58
N MET A 96 -1.55 -20.17 -1.48
CA MET A 96 -0.66 -21.29 -1.18
C MET A 96 0.73 -21.03 -1.73
N TYR A 97 1.77 -21.18 -0.92
CA TYR A 97 3.15 -21.10 -1.35
C TYR A 97 3.55 -22.39 -2.11
N THR A 98 4.29 -22.25 -3.21
CA THR A 98 4.64 -23.38 -4.10
C THR A 98 5.87 -24.16 -3.67
N GLY A 99 6.63 -23.66 -2.69
CA GLY A 99 7.83 -24.32 -2.18
C GLY A 99 9.15 -23.93 -2.87
N ASP A 100 9.14 -22.95 -3.79
CA ASP A 100 10.35 -22.43 -4.43
C ASP A 100 11.34 -21.91 -3.38
N ALA A 101 12.63 -22.22 -3.46
CA ALA A 101 13.59 -21.80 -2.44
C ALA A 101 13.57 -20.28 -2.15
N LEU A 102 13.32 -19.92 -0.89
CA LEU A 102 13.38 -18.55 -0.37
C LEU A 102 14.45 -18.44 0.73
N PRO A 103 15.04 -17.23 0.91
CA PRO A 103 15.89 -16.96 2.07
C PRO A 103 15.19 -17.32 3.37
N GLN A 104 15.90 -18.02 4.27
CA GLN A 104 15.39 -18.43 5.58
C GLN A 104 15.84 -17.50 6.71
N ASP A 105 16.80 -16.62 6.42
CA ASP A 105 17.38 -15.65 7.36
C ASP A 105 16.68 -14.28 7.33
N ARG A 106 15.74 -14.07 6.40
CA ARG A 106 15.03 -12.80 6.21
C ARG A 106 13.69 -12.98 5.49
N GLU A 107 12.84 -11.97 5.58
CA GLU A 107 11.62 -11.91 4.79
C GLU A 107 11.87 -11.81 3.28
N SER A 108 10.92 -12.31 2.50
CA SER A 108 10.78 -12.02 1.07
C SER A 108 9.48 -11.27 0.82
N VAL A 109 9.45 -10.36 -0.16
CA VAL A 109 8.25 -9.59 -0.50
C VAL A 109 7.73 -9.92 -1.90
N PHE A 110 6.41 -10.07 -2.00
CA PHE A 110 5.66 -10.28 -3.23
C PHE A 110 4.45 -9.33 -3.26
N TRP A 111 3.70 -9.33 -4.35
CA TRP A 111 2.54 -8.47 -4.50
C TRP A 111 1.32 -9.25 -4.95
N LEU A 112 0.23 -9.13 -4.20
CA LEU A 112 -1.09 -9.60 -4.57
C LEU A 112 -1.79 -8.51 -5.37
N ASN A 113 -2.29 -8.88 -6.53
CA ASN A 113 -3.08 -8.03 -7.41
C ASN A 113 -4.52 -8.53 -7.43
N VAL A 114 -5.45 -7.61 -7.28
CA VAL A 114 -6.90 -7.85 -7.37
C VAL A 114 -7.46 -6.85 -8.37
N LEU A 115 -7.78 -7.34 -9.56
CA LEU A 115 -8.42 -6.56 -10.62
C LEU A 115 -9.92 -6.73 -10.54
N ASP A 116 -10.62 -5.63 -10.31
CA ASP A 116 -12.07 -5.50 -10.33
C ASP A 116 -12.51 -4.96 -11.70
N VAL A 117 -13.24 -5.77 -12.46
CA VAL A 117 -13.83 -5.40 -13.74
C VAL A 117 -15.35 -5.30 -13.59
N PRO A 118 -15.94 -4.09 -13.65
CA PRO A 118 -17.40 -3.92 -13.61
C PRO A 118 -18.09 -4.45 -14.87
N PRO A 119 -19.40 -4.77 -14.81
CA PRO A 119 -20.18 -5.11 -15.99
C PRO A 119 -20.22 -3.94 -16.97
N LYS A 120 -20.34 -4.24 -18.26
CA LYS A 120 -20.60 -3.20 -19.27
C LYS A 120 -21.94 -2.52 -18.96
N THR A 121 -22.01 -1.20 -19.13
CA THR A 121 -23.25 -0.45 -18.97
C THR A 121 -24.26 -0.85 -20.04
N ALA A 122 -25.47 -1.25 -19.63
CA ALA A 122 -26.54 -1.70 -20.53
C ALA A 122 -27.34 -0.57 -21.21
N LYS A 123 -26.89 0.69 -21.13
CA LYS A 123 -27.57 1.83 -21.76
C LYS A 123 -27.07 2.04 -23.19
N ASP A 124 -28.01 2.42 -24.05
CA ASP A 124 -27.96 2.52 -25.53
C ASP A 124 -26.58 2.67 -26.15
N SER A 125 -26.36 1.90 -27.22
CA SER A 125 -25.13 1.83 -28.02
C SER A 125 -24.65 3.15 -28.64
N ASP A 126 -25.41 4.25 -28.48
CA ASP A 126 -25.12 5.59 -29.02
C ASP A 126 -24.55 6.57 -27.97
N VAL A 127 -24.25 6.12 -26.75
CA VAL A 127 -23.61 6.97 -25.75
C VAL A 127 -22.13 6.62 -25.59
N ASN A 128 -21.26 7.61 -25.72
CA ASN A 128 -19.84 7.47 -25.41
C ASN A 128 -19.67 7.26 -23.89
N THR A 129 -19.38 6.02 -23.49
CA THR A 129 -19.16 5.66 -22.08
C THR A 129 -17.68 5.45 -21.80
N LEU A 130 -17.20 6.03 -20.70
CA LEU A 130 -15.90 5.71 -20.13
C LEU A 130 -16.09 4.74 -18.97
N GLN A 131 -15.41 3.59 -19.03
CA GLN A 131 -15.48 2.56 -18.01
C GLN A 131 -14.11 2.34 -17.37
N PHE A 132 -14.08 2.26 -16.04
CA PHE A 132 -12.87 2.04 -15.27
C PHE A 132 -12.85 0.64 -14.67
N ALA A 133 -11.71 -0.03 -14.75
CA ALA A 133 -11.39 -1.22 -13.96
C ALA A 133 -10.28 -0.84 -12.97
N PHE A 134 -10.41 -1.29 -11.72
CA PHE A 134 -9.49 -0.94 -10.66
C PHE A 134 -8.63 -2.13 -10.28
N ARG A 135 -7.30 -1.93 -10.24
CA ARG A 135 -6.36 -2.92 -9.73
C ARG A 135 -5.85 -2.48 -8.36
N THR A 136 -6.26 -3.21 -7.33
CA THR A 136 -5.68 -3.10 -6.00
C THR A 136 -4.43 -3.95 -5.92
N ARG A 137 -3.31 -3.37 -5.50
CA ARG A 137 -2.02 -4.07 -5.34
C ARG A 137 -1.53 -3.92 -3.91
N ILE A 138 -1.42 -5.04 -3.19
CA ILE A 138 -0.95 -5.08 -1.81
C ILE A 138 0.29 -5.96 -1.65
N LYS A 139 1.13 -5.64 -0.66
CA LYS A 139 2.34 -6.40 -0.36
C LYS A 139 1.99 -7.70 0.36
N VAL A 140 2.74 -8.75 0.05
CA VAL A 140 2.69 -10.06 0.71
C VAL A 140 4.09 -10.38 1.21
N PHE A 141 4.25 -10.50 2.52
CA PHE A 141 5.52 -10.80 3.17
C PHE A 141 5.58 -12.29 3.47
N ALA A 142 6.43 -13.01 2.74
CA ALA A 142 6.76 -14.39 3.06
C ALA A 142 7.78 -14.38 4.19
N ARG A 143 7.37 -14.86 5.36
CA ARG A 143 8.13 -14.75 6.62
C ARG A 143 8.57 -16.14 7.08
N PRO A 144 9.88 -16.46 7.04
CA PRO A 144 10.43 -17.64 7.68
C PRO A 144 10.16 -17.63 9.20
N LYS A 145 10.05 -18.83 9.78
CA LYS A 145 9.97 -18.99 11.23
C LYS A 145 11.33 -18.72 11.88
N GLY A 146 11.33 -18.06 13.04
CA GLY A 146 12.52 -17.91 13.87
C GLY A 146 13.48 -16.78 13.46
N LEU A 147 13.01 -15.80 12.70
CA LEU A 147 13.78 -14.59 12.41
C LEU A 147 14.12 -13.83 13.72
N PRO A 148 15.31 -13.20 13.81
CA PRO A 148 15.72 -12.47 15.01
C PRO A 148 14.91 -11.17 15.20
N GLY A 149 14.41 -10.96 16.42
CA GLY A 149 13.55 -9.81 16.76
C GLY A 149 12.16 -9.92 16.17
N THR A 150 11.43 -8.80 16.09
CA THR A 150 10.05 -8.75 15.57
C THR A 150 9.89 -7.68 14.50
N ALA A 151 8.84 -7.80 13.68
CA ALA A 151 8.50 -6.80 12.65
C ALA A 151 8.17 -5.42 13.27
N ASP A 152 7.54 -5.38 14.44
CA ASP A 152 7.19 -4.14 15.13
C ASP A 152 8.41 -3.42 15.73
N GLU A 153 9.46 -4.16 16.10
CA GLU A 153 10.73 -3.58 16.56
C GLU A 153 11.61 -3.06 15.42
N ALA A 154 11.45 -3.60 14.21
CA ALA A 154 12.33 -3.31 13.09
C ALA A 154 12.43 -1.81 12.73
N PRO A 155 11.32 -1.04 12.67
CA PRO A 155 11.36 0.40 12.43
C PRO A 155 12.32 1.17 13.34
N ALA A 156 12.38 0.83 14.62
CA ALA A 156 13.21 1.54 15.60
C ALA A 156 14.71 1.28 15.42
N LYS A 157 15.08 0.19 14.73
CA LYS A 157 16.47 -0.20 14.44
C LYS A 157 16.98 0.39 13.12
N VAL A 158 16.12 1.04 12.34
CA VAL A 158 16.53 1.72 11.10
C VAL A 158 17.42 2.91 11.44
N THR A 159 18.57 2.98 10.77
CA THR A 159 19.48 4.12 10.88
C THR A 159 19.33 5.03 9.67
N TRP A 160 19.52 6.33 9.89
CA TRP A 160 19.19 7.36 8.91
C TRP A 160 20.41 8.22 8.63
N LYS A 161 20.71 8.48 7.36
CA LYS A 161 21.76 9.41 6.94
C LYS A 161 21.24 10.35 5.88
N LEU A 162 21.74 11.58 5.91
CA LEU A 162 21.45 12.57 4.89
C LEU A 162 22.53 12.45 3.81
N VAL A 163 22.12 12.29 2.56
CA VAL A 163 23.02 12.07 1.42
C VAL A 163 22.69 13.07 0.30
N PRO A 164 23.67 13.48 -0.52
CA PRO A 164 23.38 14.28 -1.71
C PRO A 164 22.39 13.55 -2.62
N ALA A 165 21.46 14.28 -3.22
CA ALA A 165 20.51 13.69 -4.15
C ALA A 165 21.19 13.17 -5.41
N VAL A 166 20.61 12.13 -6.03
CA VAL A 166 21.19 11.48 -7.22
C VAL A 166 21.31 12.46 -8.39
N ASP A 167 20.39 13.43 -8.49
CA ASP A 167 20.42 14.49 -9.49
C ASP A 167 21.30 15.71 -9.10
N ASN A 168 22.01 15.62 -7.98
CA ASN A 168 22.80 16.68 -7.33
C ASN A 168 22.00 17.96 -7.02
N LYS A 169 20.67 17.91 -6.97
CA LYS A 169 19.81 19.06 -6.68
C LYS A 169 19.16 18.94 -5.30
N GLY A 170 20.02 18.95 -4.28
CA GLY A 170 19.61 18.95 -2.88
C GLY A 170 20.02 17.66 -2.18
N TYR A 171 19.14 17.14 -1.33
CA TYR A 171 19.44 16.04 -0.44
C TYR A 171 18.34 14.99 -0.39
N GLU A 172 18.76 13.75 -0.16
CA GLU A 172 17.91 12.60 0.11
C GLU A 172 18.22 12.07 1.50
N VAL A 173 17.31 11.23 1.99
CA VAL A 173 17.52 10.52 3.25
C VAL A 173 17.70 9.05 2.94
N LYS A 174 18.87 8.51 3.30
CA LYS A 174 19.19 7.09 3.22
C LYS A 174 18.77 6.40 4.51
N ALA A 175 17.84 5.46 4.41
CA ALA A 175 17.51 4.51 5.47
C ALA A 175 18.35 3.25 5.31
N THR A 176 18.95 2.76 6.39
CA THR A 176 19.65 1.47 6.45
C THR A 176 18.96 0.58 7.46
N ASN A 177 18.51 -0.60 7.02
CA ASN A 177 17.77 -1.55 7.82
C ASN A 177 18.66 -2.75 8.18
N PRO A 178 19.12 -2.87 9.43
CA PRO A 178 19.95 -4.01 9.84
C PRO A 178 19.15 -5.28 10.14
N THR A 179 17.81 -5.24 10.07
CA THR A 179 16.94 -6.32 10.55
C THR A 179 16.57 -7.30 9.44
N ALA A 180 15.96 -8.42 9.85
CA ALA A 180 15.45 -9.46 8.97
C ALA A 180 14.06 -9.16 8.36
N TYR A 181 13.47 -8.00 8.65
CA TYR A 181 12.10 -7.62 8.27
C TYR A 181 12.08 -6.42 7.33
N TYR A 182 11.12 -6.36 6.41
CA TYR A 182 10.88 -5.17 5.58
C TYR A 182 10.25 -4.05 6.41
N VAL A 183 10.77 -2.83 6.29
CA VAL A 183 10.16 -1.64 6.92
C VAL A 183 9.51 -0.78 5.84
N SER A 184 8.19 -0.65 5.90
CA SER A 184 7.40 0.18 4.97
C SER A 184 7.09 1.54 5.59
N PHE A 185 7.44 2.62 4.89
CA PHE A 185 7.21 3.99 5.31
C PHE A 185 6.00 4.58 4.57
N SER A 186 5.11 5.26 5.30
CA SER A 186 4.02 6.06 4.71
C SER A 186 4.41 7.53 4.53
N ASN A 187 5.26 8.05 5.41
CA ASN A 187 5.80 9.40 5.33
C ASN A 187 7.16 9.47 6.04
N ILE A 188 8.06 10.31 5.53
CA ILE A 188 9.37 10.59 6.10
C ILE A 188 9.58 12.11 6.10
N ASN A 189 9.84 12.70 7.26
CA ASN A 189 10.09 14.12 7.43
C ASN A 189 11.46 14.37 8.03
N VAL A 190 12.23 15.28 7.43
CA VAL A 190 13.45 15.84 8.02
C VAL A 190 13.07 17.13 8.72
N VAL A 191 13.33 17.20 10.02
CA VAL A 191 12.98 18.33 10.88
C VAL A 191 14.24 18.88 11.54
N GLY A 192 14.47 20.19 11.43
CA GLY A 192 15.59 20.88 12.06
C GLY A 192 15.51 22.39 11.84
N SER A 193 16.09 23.18 12.75
CA SER A 193 16.09 24.66 12.68
C SER A 193 14.72 25.31 12.40
N GLY A 194 13.63 24.73 12.93
CA GLY A 194 12.26 25.24 12.70
C GLY A 194 11.68 24.93 11.31
N GLN A 195 12.41 24.19 10.47
CA GLN A 195 11.97 23.76 9.14
C GLN A 195 11.57 22.29 9.14
N THR A 196 10.63 21.94 8.27
CA THR A 196 10.22 20.55 8.01
C THR A 196 10.21 20.32 6.50
N PHE A 197 10.91 19.27 6.07
CA PHE A 197 10.95 18.83 4.67
C PHE A 197 10.42 17.40 4.57
N SER A 198 9.54 17.15 3.61
CA SER A 198 8.73 15.93 3.60
C SER A 198 8.92 15.09 2.34
N ASN A 199 8.84 13.78 2.54
CA ASN A 199 8.53 12.78 1.54
C ASN A 199 7.21 12.12 1.90
N ASP A 200 6.16 12.47 1.16
CA ASP A 200 4.81 11.93 1.32
C ASP A 200 4.52 10.72 0.41
N ILE A 201 5.51 10.32 -0.40
CA ILE A 201 5.42 9.14 -1.25
C ILE A 201 5.71 7.88 -0.41
N GLY A 202 6.58 8.01 0.58
CA GLY A 202 7.03 6.93 1.45
C GLY A 202 7.92 5.94 0.69
N GLY A 203 7.75 4.66 1.00
CA GLY A 203 8.41 3.56 0.31
C GLY A 203 8.75 2.41 1.26
N MET A 204 9.82 1.67 0.97
CA MET A 204 10.17 0.49 1.75
C MET A 204 11.67 0.25 1.71
N VAL A 205 12.23 -0.19 2.83
CA VAL A 205 13.60 -0.67 2.92
C VAL A 205 13.59 -2.18 3.17
N GLU A 206 14.41 -2.91 2.43
CA GLU A 206 14.51 -4.37 2.53
C GLU A 206 15.34 -4.82 3.74
N PRO A 207 15.20 -6.10 4.17
CA PRO A 207 16.04 -6.67 5.21
C PRO A 207 17.53 -6.60 4.86
N HIS A 208 18.35 -6.18 5.83
CA HIS A 208 19.80 -6.01 5.68
C HIS A 208 20.23 -5.10 4.52
N GLY A 209 19.34 -4.21 4.07
CA GLY A 209 19.55 -3.35 2.91
C GLY A 209 19.50 -1.87 3.22
N SER A 210 19.49 -1.06 2.17
CA SER A 210 19.32 0.40 2.27
C SER A 210 18.45 0.92 1.14
N ALA A 211 17.71 2.00 1.43
CA ALA A 211 16.89 2.70 0.45
C ALA A 211 17.08 4.20 0.61
N GLN A 212 17.02 4.94 -0.50
CA GLN A 212 17.12 6.39 -0.50
C GLN A 212 15.77 6.99 -0.82
N PHE A 213 15.39 8.01 -0.06
CA PHE A 213 14.10 8.67 -0.16
C PHE A 213 14.31 10.15 -0.47
N PRO A 214 13.80 10.64 -1.62
CA PRO A 214 13.96 12.03 -1.99
C PRO A 214 13.17 12.95 -1.09
N ILE A 215 13.82 14.00 -0.59
CA ILE A 215 13.19 15.02 0.24
C ILE A 215 12.97 16.27 -0.60
N LYS A 216 11.70 16.63 -0.82
CA LYS A 216 11.37 17.78 -1.68
C LYS A 216 11.89 19.08 -1.06
N ASN A 217 12.42 19.95 -1.91
CA ASN A 217 12.82 21.33 -1.58
C ASN A 217 13.92 21.47 -0.52
N MET A 218 14.62 20.40 -0.14
CA MET A 218 15.72 20.46 0.81
C MET A 218 17.06 20.73 0.10
N LYS A 219 17.43 22.02 0.01
CA LYS A 219 18.68 22.47 -0.64
C LYS A 219 19.89 22.46 0.29
N THR A 220 19.67 22.59 1.59
CA THR A 220 20.72 22.60 2.63
C THR A 220 20.28 21.70 3.79
N ALA A 221 21.23 20.96 4.36
CA ALA A 221 20.98 20.16 5.55
C ALA A 221 20.69 21.08 6.76
N PRO A 222 19.55 20.95 7.44
CA PRO A 222 19.29 21.75 8.64
C PRO A 222 20.23 21.33 9.78
N ALA A 223 20.67 22.31 10.59
CA ALA A 223 21.45 22.01 11.78
C ALA A 223 20.62 21.20 12.78
N ASN A 224 21.25 20.22 13.44
CA ASN A 224 20.61 19.31 14.40
C ASN A 224 19.36 18.60 13.83
N ALA A 225 19.37 18.30 12.53
CA ALA A 225 18.25 17.64 11.87
C ALA A 225 17.99 16.23 12.41
N ARG A 226 16.70 15.89 12.51
CA ARG A 226 16.18 14.59 12.90
C ARG A 226 15.22 14.08 11.84
N VAL A 227 15.00 12.77 11.82
CA VAL A 227 14.02 12.13 10.94
C VAL A 227 12.82 11.71 11.77
N LYS A 228 11.66 12.29 11.46
CA LYS A 228 10.36 11.83 11.95
C LYS A 228 9.69 11.04 10.84
N PHE A 229 9.34 9.79 11.10
CA PHE A 229 8.81 8.91 10.05
C PHE A 229 7.64 8.08 10.57
N SER A 230 6.73 7.75 9.68
CA SER A 230 5.61 6.84 9.95
C SER A 230 5.82 5.54 9.19
N THR A 231 5.70 4.43 9.88
CA THR A 231 5.77 3.08 9.29
C THR A 231 4.40 2.42 9.29
N ILE A 232 4.23 1.41 8.46
CA ILE A 232 3.02 0.58 8.42
C ILE A 232 3.36 -0.76 9.09
N SER A 233 2.58 -1.15 10.11
CA SER A 233 2.72 -2.44 10.81
C SER A 233 2.14 -3.59 9.99
N ASP A 234 2.30 -4.83 10.48
CA ASP A 234 1.73 -6.03 9.86
C ASP A 234 0.20 -5.99 9.75
N PHE A 235 -0.46 -5.29 10.67
CA PHE A 235 -1.91 -5.11 10.69
C PHE A 235 -2.39 -3.93 9.82
N GLY A 236 -1.48 -3.24 9.13
CA GLY A 236 -1.80 -2.11 8.26
C GLY A 236 -1.96 -0.77 8.98
N GLY A 237 -1.71 -0.72 10.30
CA GLY A 237 -1.76 0.51 11.09
C GLY A 237 -0.49 1.35 10.96
N ALA A 238 -0.61 2.66 11.10
CA ALA A 238 0.53 3.58 11.09
C ALA A 238 1.18 3.68 12.47
N VAL A 239 2.51 3.61 12.54
CA VAL A 239 3.31 3.81 13.75
C VAL A 239 4.33 4.91 13.51
N SER A 240 4.26 5.97 14.31
CA SER A 240 5.14 7.14 14.19
C SER A 240 6.37 7.00 15.09
N LEU A 241 7.54 7.27 14.54
CA LEU A 241 8.83 7.25 15.23
C LEU A 241 9.66 8.50 14.91
N ASP A 242 10.67 8.74 15.75
CA ASP A 242 11.65 9.80 15.60
C ASP A 242 13.05 9.22 15.83
N ALA A 243 13.99 9.50 14.94
CA ALA A 243 15.38 9.08 15.04
C ALA A 243 16.35 10.24 14.71
N PRO A 244 17.53 10.29 15.36
CA PRO A 244 18.58 11.20 14.94
C PRO A 244 19.12 10.83 13.56
N LEU A 245 19.62 11.80 12.80
CA LEU A 245 20.47 11.53 11.66
C LEU A 245 21.85 11.09 12.17
N ALA A 246 22.34 9.96 11.66
CA ALA A 246 23.73 9.56 11.82
C ALA A 246 24.64 10.55 11.06
N PRO A 247 25.86 10.77 11.57
CA PRO A 247 26.86 11.61 10.89
C PRO A 247 27.25 11.07 9.52
#